data_AF-A0A3N5MSC3-F1
#
_entry.id   AF-A0A3N5MSC3-F1
#
_cell.length_a   1.000
_cell.length_b   1.000
_cell.length_c   1.000
_cell.angle_alpha   90.00
_cell.angle_beta   90.00
_cell.angle_gamma   90.00
#
_symmetry.space_group_name_H-M   'P 1'
#
loop_
_entity.id
_entity.type
_entity.pdbx_description
1 polymer ?
#
loop_
_entity_poly.entity_id
_entity_poly.type
_entity_poly.pdbx_seq_one_letter_code
_entity_poly.pdbx_strand_id
1 'polypeptide(L)'
;MKATTFSIEEWKALYQAAKEFGEIKPWKWMTETDVFGVQNPVTGEVGYCCVMGELGEVLAMSVYLGTRGLQGYMDIIEGRVEQDDPDLMFAQDCLMVSFEDREGLEKEDMALIKKTGLKFSGRRAWPLLRRYEPGFFPSPIAGDDVKYLIAVLQQAKDICLRVKEDKNLLINPKKNVYLVRVLASGKDKWADAWMSPAPLQKIHVPARIDELRILKIKKIAKHSPVTWEVDFFFAPTPIEGERPYFPYAIMIADSETGFIHDMYLSDTATYHTVFPDRFLSCIETAKTIPSAIFARKDETVSLLQPITRKLDIKLDKTSKLPAIDNARRSMAKHFRAGDPLQDEYCGDDVMEEYLEMAGSEISIFGLYGLLYGCHAAPNPVMPSDFMPLVFGKKGPQIETEKEAQEMSDNMLALWSLIGEWEPETEDLMIPEFDYDADIEGALFRIYDALSLAGLFLQGLELGGIKFEYLLREMKEDAEPLAIITRQLYEYAELLKKEKKNDKKKIEETMKAAGNGEFIIAECIANITIGLKEVRPRRDEEGRRRKGRKK
;
A
#
# COMPACT_ATOMS: atom_id res chain seq x y z
N MET A 1 27.12 -3.13 20.02
CA MET A 1 27.48 -1.72 20.30
C MET A 1 26.97 -1.37 21.68
N LYS A 2 27.67 -0.56 22.48
CA LYS A 2 27.14 -0.11 23.78
C LYS A 2 25.92 0.77 23.49
N ALA A 3 24.76 0.42 24.05
CA ALA A 3 23.57 1.25 23.96
C ALA A 3 23.89 2.61 24.57
N THR A 4 24.00 3.64 23.72
CA THR A 4 24.17 5.01 24.17
C THR A 4 22.86 5.43 24.82
N THR A 5 22.80 5.44 26.16
CA THR A 5 21.64 5.96 26.89
C THR A 5 21.58 7.48 26.73
N PHE A 6 20.60 7.98 25.98
CA PHE A 6 20.33 9.41 25.79
C PHE A 6 19.84 10.05 27.08
N SER A 7 20.24 11.29 27.32
CA SER A 7 19.78 12.03 28.49
C SER A 7 18.32 12.48 28.31
N ILE A 8 17.61 12.70 29.42
CA ILE A 8 16.23 13.22 29.36
C ILE A 8 16.21 14.61 28.70
N GLU A 9 17.29 15.38 28.85
CA GLU A 9 17.46 16.69 28.20
C GLU A 9 17.54 16.59 26.68
N GLU A 10 18.23 15.59 26.12
CA GLU A 10 18.29 15.37 24.67
C GLU A 10 16.91 15.00 24.12
N TRP A 11 16.20 14.09 24.79
CA TRP A 11 14.81 13.76 24.42
C TRP A 11 13.88 14.95 24.52
N LYS A 12 14.00 15.75 25.59
CA LYS A 12 13.23 16.98 25.74
C LYS A 12 13.52 17.97 24.62
N ALA A 13 14.77 18.12 24.21
CA ALA A 13 15.14 18.98 23.09
C ALA A 13 14.54 18.49 21.77
N LEU A 14 14.53 17.18 21.52
CA LEU A 14 13.92 16.60 20.32
C LEU A 14 12.41 16.79 20.27
N TYR A 15 11.71 16.44 21.34
CA TYR A 15 10.25 16.62 21.41
C TYR A 15 9.85 18.10 21.37
N GLN A 16 10.69 19.00 21.90
CA GLN A 16 10.48 20.44 21.78
C GLN A 16 10.67 20.91 20.32
N ALA A 17 11.70 20.45 19.62
CA ALA A 17 11.90 20.77 18.20
C ALA A 17 10.75 20.23 17.33
N ALA A 18 10.28 19.00 17.58
CA ALA A 18 9.15 18.40 16.88
C ALA A 18 7.86 19.19 17.14
N LYS A 19 7.63 19.61 18.40
CA LYS A 19 6.50 20.47 18.77
C LYS A 19 6.50 21.77 17.98
N GLU A 20 7.63 22.48 17.98
CA GLU A 20 7.75 23.76 17.28
C GLU A 20 7.59 23.66 15.76
N PHE A 21 8.04 22.54 15.18
CA PHE A 21 7.82 22.23 13.77
C PHE A 21 6.33 21.95 13.49
N GLY A 22 5.66 21.14 14.33
CA GLY A 22 4.23 20.85 14.19
C GLY A 22 3.34 22.08 14.38
N GLU A 23 3.72 23.01 15.26
CA GLU A 23 2.98 24.24 15.54
C GLU A 23 2.90 25.17 14.31
N ILE A 24 3.91 25.18 13.45
CA ILE A 24 3.86 25.98 12.21
C ILE A 24 2.95 25.34 11.15
N LYS A 25 2.67 24.03 11.22
CA LYS A 25 1.80 23.28 10.29
C LYS A 25 2.23 23.42 8.82
N PRO A 26 3.47 23.03 8.47
CA PRO A 26 4.05 23.32 7.16
C PRO A 26 3.32 22.66 5.99
N TRP A 27 2.66 21.51 6.22
CA TRP A 27 1.80 20.81 5.28
C TRP A 27 0.60 21.64 4.76
N LYS A 28 0.32 22.81 5.35
CA LYS A 28 -0.68 23.74 4.81
C LYS A 28 -0.21 24.52 3.57
N TRP A 29 1.09 24.51 3.27
CA TRP A 29 1.65 25.24 2.13
C TRP A 29 2.82 24.54 1.44
N MET A 30 3.25 23.38 1.93
CA MET A 30 4.26 22.53 1.32
C MET A 30 3.68 21.17 0.97
N THR A 31 4.24 20.55 -0.05
CA THR A 31 3.89 19.24 -0.59
C THR A 31 5.05 18.26 -0.44
N GLU A 32 4.79 16.97 -0.68
CA GLU A 32 5.82 15.93 -0.66
C GLU A 32 6.88 16.08 -1.75
N THR A 33 6.62 16.93 -2.76
CA THR A 33 7.56 17.25 -3.84
C THR A 33 8.48 18.44 -3.53
N ASP A 34 8.21 19.18 -2.44
CA ASP A 34 9.02 20.31 -1.98
C ASP A 34 10.22 19.83 -1.15
N VAL A 35 11.24 19.32 -1.84
CA VAL A 35 12.41 18.69 -1.21
C VAL A 35 13.54 19.69 -0.91
N PHE A 36 14.07 19.63 0.31
CA PHE A 36 15.28 20.36 0.72
C PHE A 36 16.21 19.45 1.53
N GLY A 37 17.48 19.81 1.67
CA GLY A 37 18.45 19.04 2.45
C GLY A 37 18.85 19.71 3.75
N VAL A 38 19.22 18.91 4.73
CA VAL A 38 19.95 19.36 5.93
C VAL A 38 21.19 18.49 6.07
N GLN A 39 22.34 19.11 6.27
CA GLN A 39 23.58 18.38 6.49
C GLN A 39 23.66 17.87 7.92
N ASN A 40 23.99 16.59 8.08
CA ASN A 40 24.38 16.02 9.36
C ASN A 40 25.73 16.62 9.81
N PRO A 41 25.78 17.32 10.95
CA PRO A 41 26.98 18.02 11.40
C PRO A 41 28.11 17.07 11.84
N VAL A 42 27.78 15.80 12.11
CA VAL A 42 28.75 14.78 12.56
C VAL A 42 29.34 14.03 11.37
N THR A 43 28.50 13.54 10.47
CA THR A 43 28.93 12.69 9.34
C THR A 43 29.20 13.48 8.06
N GLY A 44 28.67 14.69 7.94
CA GLY A 44 28.70 15.49 6.72
C GLY A 44 27.72 15.03 5.64
N GLU A 45 27.00 13.92 5.86
CA GLU A 45 25.98 13.39 4.96
C GLU A 45 24.74 14.29 4.95
N VAL A 46 24.00 14.32 3.85
CA VAL A 46 22.77 15.13 3.73
C VAL A 46 21.55 14.24 3.93
N GLY A 47 20.63 14.66 4.80
CA GLY A 47 19.27 14.13 4.86
C GLY A 47 18.33 14.99 4.03
N TYR A 48 17.58 14.36 3.13
CA TYR A 48 16.64 15.03 2.24
C TYR A 48 15.24 15.00 2.85
N CYS A 49 14.72 16.18 3.14
CA CYS A 49 13.47 16.40 3.84
C CYS A 49 12.34 16.65 2.85
N CYS A 50 11.19 16.03 3.07
CA CYS A 50 9.92 16.40 2.43
C CYS A 50 8.80 16.45 3.48
N VAL A 51 7.78 17.27 3.23
CA VAL A 51 6.63 17.46 4.13
C VAL A 51 5.41 16.79 3.51
N MET A 52 4.75 15.94 4.28
CA MET A 52 3.55 15.19 3.89
C MET A 52 2.33 15.76 4.62
N GLY A 53 1.15 15.62 4.00
CA GLY A 53 -0.13 15.97 4.63
C GLY A 53 -0.92 17.10 4.00
N GLU A 54 -0.65 17.43 2.73
CA GLU A 54 -1.47 18.39 1.97
C GLU A 54 -2.96 17.98 1.95
N LEU A 55 -3.22 16.68 1.79
CA LEU A 55 -4.57 16.09 1.82
C LEU A 55 -5.09 15.85 3.25
N GLY A 56 -4.26 16.07 4.27
CA GLY A 56 -4.65 15.92 5.66
C GLY A 56 -4.84 14.47 6.12
N GLU A 57 -4.40 13.47 5.38
CA GLU A 57 -4.42 12.06 5.79
C GLU A 57 -3.24 11.75 6.73
N VAL A 58 -2.01 12.01 6.28
CA VAL A 58 -0.77 11.81 7.06
C VAL A 58 -0.06 13.13 7.27
N LEU A 59 0.01 13.62 8.51
CA LEU A 59 0.76 14.85 8.84
C LEU A 59 2.17 14.50 9.29
N ALA A 60 3.16 14.65 8.41
CA ALA A 60 4.50 14.17 8.71
C ALA A 60 5.60 14.90 7.96
N MET A 61 6.85 14.66 8.38
CA MET A 61 8.05 14.98 7.64
C MET A 61 8.96 13.76 7.62
N SER A 62 9.42 13.39 6.42
CA SER A 62 10.42 12.33 6.20
C SER A 62 11.78 12.96 5.93
N VAL A 63 12.82 12.37 6.49
CA VAL A 63 14.24 12.75 6.33
C VAL A 63 14.98 11.57 5.73
N TYR A 64 15.04 11.50 4.40
CA TYR A 64 15.70 10.44 3.65
C TYR A 64 17.21 10.54 3.80
N LEU A 65 17.83 9.50 4.35
CA LEU A 65 19.23 9.51 4.75
C LEU A 65 20.16 9.28 3.56
N GLY A 66 21.00 10.27 3.25
CA GLY A 66 22.01 10.17 2.22
C GLY A 66 21.45 10.02 0.81
N THR A 67 22.34 9.69 -0.13
CA THR A 67 21.94 9.44 -1.53
C THR A 67 21.07 8.18 -1.64
N ARG A 68 21.29 7.17 -0.79
CA ARG A 68 20.51 5.92 -0.81
C ARG A 68 19.05 6.19 -0.45
N GLY A 69 18.79 6.87 0.66
CA GLY A 69 17.43 7.24 1.04
C GLY A 69 16.77 8.14 0.00
N LEU A 70 17.49 9.11 -0.56
CA LEU A 70 16.97 9.94 -1.64
C LEU A 70 16.58 9.11 -2.87
N GLN A 71 17.37 8.11 -3.25
CA GLN A 71 17.03 7.24 -4.37
C GLN A 71 15.72 6.49 -4.10
N GLY A 72 15.53 5.97 -2.90
CA GLY A 72 14.27 5.34 -2.47
C GLY A 72 13.07 6.28 -2.58
N TYR A 73 13.21 7.52 -2.08
CA TYR A 73 12.19 8.56 -2.29
C TYR A 73 11.87 8.81 -3.77
N MET A 74 12.90 8.94 -4.61
CA MET A 74 12.72 9.16 -6.05
C MET A 74 12.05 7.96 -6.73
N ASP A 75 12.33 6.74 -6.26
CA ASP A 75 11.67 5.53 -6.76
C ASP A 75 10.17 5.54 -6.43
N ILE A 76 9.78 6.04 -5.25
CA ILE A 76 8.38 6.21 -4.84
C ILE A 76 7.69 7.29 -5.68
N ILE A 77 8.23 8.52 -5.71
CA ILE A 77 7.60 9.67 -6.39
C ILE A 77 7.56 9.50 -7.92
N GLU A 78 8.52 8.80 -8.52
CA GLU A 78 8.52 8.53 -9.96
C GLU A 78 7.71 7.28 -10.33
N GLY A 79 7.02 6.64 -9.37
CA GLY A 79 6.17 5.46 -9.59
C GLY A 79 6.95 4.23 -10.02
N ARG A 80 8.23 4.12 -9.64
CA ARG A 80 9.02 2.89 -9.84
C ARG A 80 8.73 1.82 -8.79
N VAL A 81 8.17 2.23 -7.66
CA VAL A 81 7.57 1.37 -6.65
C VAL A 81 6.13 1.86 -6.49
N GLU A 82 5.16 1.00 -6.80
CA GLU A 82 3.73 1.34 -6.73
C GLU A 82 3.27 1.40 -5.25
N GLN A 83 2.18 2.09 -4.95
CA GLN A 83 1.73 2.29 -3.55
C GLN A 83 1.29 0.98 -2.88
N ASP A 84 0.82 0.03 -3.67
CA ASP A 84 0.42 -1.33 -3.29
C ASP A 84 1.57 -2.35 -3.45
N ASP A 85 2.74 -1.92 -3.95
CA ASP A 85 3.91 -2.77 -4.07
C ASP A 85 4.43 -3.11 -2.66
N PRO A 86 4.55 -4.40 -2.29
CA PRO A 86 5.18 -4.82 -1.04
C PRO A 86 6.59 -4.24 -0.86
N ASP A 87 7.28 -3.86 -1.95
CA ASP A 87 8.59 -3.22 -1.90
C ASP A 87 8.56 -1.75 -1.42
N LEU A 88 7.37 -1.12 -1.29
CA LEU A 88 7.23 0.27 -0.83
C LEU A 88 7.85 0.50 0.55
N MET A 89 7.62 -0.41 1.49
CA MET A 89 8.19 -0.31 2.83
C MET A 89 9.71 -0.47 2.84
N PHE A 90 10.28 -1.14 1.82
CA PHE A 90 11.72 -1.36 1.67
C PHE A 90 12.41 -0.27 0.87
N ALA A 91 11.66 0.59 0.18
CA ALA A 91 12.19 1.77 -0.50
C ALA A 91 12.55 2.89 0.51
N GLN A 92 12.03 2.84 1.73
CA GLN A 92 12.19 3.91 2.71
C GLN A 92 13.42 3.72 3.58
N ASP A 93 14.42 4.57 3.38
CA ASP A 93 15.58 4.73 4.27
C ASP A 93 15.56 6.15 4.84
N CYS A 94 14.74 6.37 5.87
CA CYS A 94 14.48 7.70 6.43
C CYS A 94 14.30 7.70 7.95
N LEU A 95 14.39 8.91 8.52
CA LEU A 95 13.80 9.24 9.82
C LEU A 95 12.46 9.93 9.57
N MET A 96 11.42 9.53 10.27
CA MET A 96 10.09 10.12 10.13
C MET A 96 9.63 10.75 11.44
N VAL A 97 9.06 11.94 11.33
CA VAL A 97 8.27 12.59 12.38
C VAL A 97 6.86 12.74 11.87
N SER A 98 5.92 11.98 12.42
CA SER A 98 4.50 12.15 12.16
C SER A 98 3.79 12.74 13.37
N PHE A 99 2.63 13.36 13.14
CA PHE A 99 1.82 14.00 14.16
C PHE A 99 0.49 13.27 14.29
N GLU A 100 0.41 12.43 15.30
CA GLU A 100 -0.69 11.51 15.53
C GLU A 100 -1.66 12.02 16.60
N ASP A 101 -2.81 11.35 16.67
CA ASP A 101 -3.66 11.38 17.85
C ASP A 101 -2.98 10.64 19.01
N ARG A 102 -3.42 10.91 20.24
CA ARG A 102 -2.74 10.38 21.44
C ARG A 102 -2.79 8.85 21.47
N GLU A 103 -3.87 8.31 20.94
CA GLU A 103 -4.21 6.90 20.86
C GLU A 103 -3.33 6.15 19.85
N GLY A 104 -2.75 6.86 18.88
CA GLY A 104 -1.82 6.30 17.90
C GLY A 104 -0.38 6.13 18.40
N LEU A 105 -0.09 6.44 19.67
CA LEU A 105 1.25 6.28 20.26
C LEU A 105 1.36 4.99 21.07
N GLU A 106 2.49 4.30 20.94
CA GLU A 106 2.81 3.14 21.77
C GLU A 106 3.06 3.55 23.23
N LYS A 107 2.94 2.59 24.15
CA LYS A 107 3.12 2.82 25.60
C LYS A 107 4.50 3.38 25.92
N GLU A 108 5.51 2.92 25.21
CA GLU A 108 6.91 3.31 25.31
C GLU A 108 7.12 4.77 24.88
N ASP A 109 6.52 5.20 23.76
CA ASP A 109 6.57 6.59 23.29
C ASP A 109 5.91 7.53 24.30
N MET A 110 4.72 7.15 24.78
CA MET A 110 3.98 7.92 25.79
C MET A 110 4.76 8.06 27.09
N ALA A 111 5.42 6.99 27.53
CA ALA A 111 6.27 7.01 28.72
C ALA A 111 7.48 7.94 28.52
N LEU A 112 8.08 7.96 27.33
CA LEU A 112 9.20 8.82 27.00
C LEU A 112 8.80 10.30 26.97
N ILE A 113 7.70 10.63 26.28
CA ILE A 113 7.13 11.99 26.27
C ILE A 113 6.86 12.47 27.70
N LYS A 114 6.22 11.63 28.53
CA LYS A 114 5.91 11.98 29.92
C LYS A 114 7.16 12.32 30.74
N LYS A 115 8.28 11.61 30.51
CA LYS A 115 9.56 11.89 31.20
C LYS A 115 10.14 13.26 30.84
N THR A 116 9.87 13.78 29.65
CA THR A 116 10.36 15.12 29.24
C THR A 116 9.63 16.28 29.94
N GLY A 117 8.43 16.03 30.47
CA GLY A 117 7.56 17.05 31.06
C GLY A 117 6.87 17.97 30.04
N LEU A 118 7.02 17.71 28.74
CA LEU A 118 6.32 18.45 27.68
C LEU A 118 4.84 18.05 27.61
N LYS A 119 4.00 19.00 27.20
CA LYS A 119 2.57 18.81 27.04
C LYS A 119 2.19 18.96 25.57
N PHE A 120 1.42 17.98 25.10
CA PHE A 120 0.79 17.91 23.79
C PHE A 120 -0.71 17.80 23.99
N SER A 121 -1.49 18.47 23.16
CA SER A 121 -2.95 18.52 23.27
C SER A 121 -3.58 18.85 21.93
N GLY A 122 -4.72 18.23 21.65
CA GLY A 122 -5.44 18.35 20.38
C GLY A 122 -5.18 17.16 19.46
N ARG A 123 -6.01 17.05 18.43
CA ARG A 123 -5.89 15.99 17.42
C ARG A 123 -4.64 16.20 16.58
N ARG A 124 -3.95 15.12 16.21
CA ARG A 124 -2.78 15.10 15.32
C ARG A 124 -1.71 16.10 15.76
N ALA A 125 -1.39 16.03 17.05
CA ALA A 125 -0.48 16.95 17.73
C ALA A 125 0.62 16.21 18.50
N TRP A 126 0.55 14.88 18.58
CA TRP A 126 1.50 14.05 19.30
C TRP A 126 2.58 13.57 18.33
N PRO A 127 3.85 13.98 18.52
CA PRO A 127 4.93 13.58 17.63
C PRO A 127 5.27 12.09 17.84
N LEU A 128 5.14 11.30 16.78
CA LEU A 128 5.63 9.92 16.69
C LEU A 128 6.93 9.92 15.89
N LEU A 129 7.99 9.33 16.46
CA LEU A 129 9.34 9.38 15.92
C LEU A 129 9.80 7.97 15.54
N ARG A 130 10.03 7.71 14.25
CA ARG A 130 10.37 6.38 13.74
C ARG A 130 11.57 6.40 12.79
N ARG A 131 12.33 5.31 12.81
CA ARG A 131 13.40 5.00 11.86
C ARG A 131 12.89 3.92 10.90
N TYR A 132 12.82 4.27 9.62
CA TYR A 132 12.54 3.34 8.53
C TYR A 132 13.86 2.90 7.94
N GLU A 133 14.13 1.60 8.02
CA GLU A 133 15.34 1.01 7.48
C GLU A 133 14.95 -0.14 6.54
N PRO A 134 15.45 -0.16 5.29
CA PRO A 134 15.10 -1.20 4.33
C PRO A 134 15.35 -2.60 4.89
N GLY A 135 14.31 -3.43 4.86
CA GLY A 135 14.35 -4.81 5.36
C GLY A 135 14.03 -4.96 6.85
N PHE A 136 13.67 -3.89 7.55
CA PHE A 136 13.29 -3.94 8.97
C PHE A 136 11.95 -3.25 9.21
N PHE A 137 11.26 -3.68 10.27
CA PHE A 137 10.09 -2.93 10.75
C PHE A 137 10.49 -1.52 11.23
N PRO A 138 9.61 -0.51 11.05
CA PRO A 138 9.81 0.81 11.62
C PRO A 138 10.07 0.68 13.12
N SER A 139 11.14 1.31 13.61
CA SER A 139 11.52 1.23 15.02
C SER A 139 11.56 2.61 15.65
N PRO A 140 11.45 2.72 16.98
CA PRO A 140 11.80 3.95 17.67
C PRO A 140 13.21 4.42 17.27
N ILE A 141 13.37 5.73 17.13
CA ILE A 141 14.69 6.32 16.87
C ILE A 141 15.61 6.14 18.08
N ALA A 142 16.91 6.01 17.83
CA ALA A 142 17.92 5.87 18.87
C ALA A 142 19.27 6.35 18.34
N GLY A 143 20.27 6.43 19.21
CA GLY A 143 21.63 6.73 18.77
C GLY A 143 21.76 8.15 18.19
N ASP A 144 22.71 8.29 17.26
CA ASP A 144 23.02 9.57 16.65
C ASP A 144 21.84 10.16 15.84
N ASP A 145 20.84 9.34 15.49
CA ASP A 145 19.61 9.80 14.84
C ASP A 145 18.82 10.79 15.71
N VAL A 146 18.83 10.63 17.04
CA VAL A 146 18.18 11.58 17.97
C VAL A 146 18.80 12.96 17.84
N LYS A 147 20.13 13.04 17.87
CA LYS A 147 20.87 14.31 17.78
C LYS A 147 20.70 14.95 16.41
N TYR A 148 20.74 14.11 15.38
CA TYR A 148 20.58 14.59 14.02
C TYR A 148 19.18 15.14 13.77
N LEU A 149 18.14 14.43 14.21
CA LEU A 149 16.75 14.84 14.01
C LEU A 149 16.41 16.16 14.71
N ILE A 150 17.03 16.46 15.86
CA ILE A 150 16.94 17.78 16.50
C ILE A 150 17.38 18.88 15.53
N ALA A 151 18.59 18.74 14.96
CA ALA A 151 19.15 19.72 14.05
C ALA A 151 18.30 19.85 12.78
N VAL A 152 17.82 18.72 12.25
CA VAL A 152 16.96 18.69 11.06
C VAL A 152 15.66 19.44 11.31
N LEU A 153 14.93 19.15 12.41
CA LEU A 153 13.66 19.83 12.70
C LEU A 153 13.82 21.33 12.88
N GLN A 154 14.91 21.78 13.52
CA GLN A 154 15.21 23.20 13.67
C GLN A 154 15.46 23.89 12.33
N GLN A 155 16.24 23.26 11.44
CA GLN A 155 16.51 23.81 10.10
C GLN A 155 15.29 23.68 9.17
N ALA A 156 14.52 22.61 9.30
CA ALA A 156 13.28 22.41 8.55
C ALA A 156 12.27 23.51 8.88
N LYS A 157 12.11 23.87 10.16
CA LYS A 157 11.27 24.99 10.59
C LYS A 157 11.66 26.31 9.90
N ASP A 158 12.96 26.63 9.84
CA ASP A 158 13.48 27.82 9.15
C ASP A 158 13.12 27.81 7.66
N ILE A 159 13.45 26.71 6.96
CA ILE A 159 13.14 26.56 5.53
C ILE A 159 11.63 26.65 5.28
N CYS A 160 10.81 25.92 6.03
CA CYS A 160 9.36 25.90 5.84
C CYS A 160 8.73 27.29 5.99
N LEU A 161 9.18 28.08 6.98
CA LEU A 161 8.72 29.45 7.16
C LEU A 161 9.15 30.36 6.00
N ARG A 162 10.36 30.18 5.47
CA ARG A 162 10.83 30.94 4.30
C ARG A 162 10.09 30.54 3.03
N VAL A 163 9.75 29.27 2.83
CA VAL A 163 8.90 28.80 1.71
C VAL A 163 7.50 29.42 1.77
N LYS A 164 6.98 29.65 2.98
CA LYS A 164 5.70 30.33 3.16
C LYS A 164 5.73 31.77 2.61
N GLU A 165 6.88 32.45 2.72
CA GLU A 165 7.09 33.81 2.23
C GLU A 165 7.47 33.84 0.74
N ASP A 166 8.25 32.86 0.29
CA ASP A 166 8.67 32.69 -1.10
C ASP A 166 8.49 31.23 -1.56
N LYS A 167 7.38 30.97 -2.26
CA LYS A 167 7.06 29.65 -2.82
C LYS A 167 8.09 29.15 -3.84
N ASN A 168 8.91 30.04 -4.40
CA ASN A 168 9.92 29.68 -5.39
C ASN A 168 11.27 29.30 -4.77
N LEU A 169 11.41 29.38 -3.44
CA LEU A 169 12.68 29.13 -2.73
C LEU A 169 13.30 27.76 -3.07
N LEU A 170 12.45 26.74 -3.25
CA LEU A 170 12.88 25.37 -3.52
C LEU A 170 12.91 25.02 -5.02
N ILE A 171 12.62 25.98 -5.90
CA ILE A 171 12.77 25.76 -7.35
C ILE A 171 14.25 25.54 -7.66
N ASN A 172 14.56 24.29 -7.99
CA ASN A 172 15.93 23.87 -8.22
C ASN A 172 16.52 24.50 -9.49
N PRO A 173 17.76 25.00 -9.44
CA PRO A 173 18.39 25.64 -10.60
C PRO A 173 18.76 24.62 -11.70
N LYS A 174 18.90 23.35 -11.35
CA LYS A 174 19.22 22.22 -12.25
C LYS A 174 18.63 20.93 -11.71
N LYS A 175 18.40 19.95 -12.60
CA LYS A 175 17.97 18.60 -12.23
C LYS A 175 18.95 17.98 -11.20
N ASN A 176 18.41 17.30 -10.18
CA ASN A 176 19.16 16.65 -9.10
C ASN A 176 20.08 17.62 -8.32
N VAL A 177 19.61 18.83 -8.08
CA VAL A 177 20.25 19.82 -7.20
C VAL A 177 19.21 20.29 -6.20
N TYR A 178 19.56 20.29 -4.92
CA TYR A 178 18.65 20.61 -3.83
C TYR A 178 19.22 21.77 -3.00
N LEU A 179 18.33 22.58 -2.42
CA LEU A 179 18.71 23.58 -1.44
C LEU A 179 19.06 22.85 -0.14
N VAL A 180 20.30 22.96 0.32
CA VAL A 180 20.80 22.27 1.51
C VAL A 180 21.23 23.27 2.56
N ARG A 181 20.78 23.07 3.80
CA ARG A 181 21.29 23.76 4.99
C ARG A 181 22.58 23.09 5.42
N VAL A 182 23.70 23.81 5.28
CA VAL A 182 25.05 23.33 5.63
C VAL A 182 25.60 24.08 6.84
N LEU A 183 26.30 23.38 7.72
CA LEU A 183 26.96 24.01 8.86
C LEU A 183 28.28 24.63 8.39
N ALA A 184 28.42 25.96 8.48
CA ALA A 184 29.61 26.65 7.99
C ALA A 184 30.85 26.25 8.79
N SER A 185 31.95 25.91 8.10
CA SER A 185 33.19 25.49 8.75
C SER A 185 33.70 26.53 9.76
N GLY A 186 33.77 26.14 11.04
CA GLY A 186 34.31 26.95 12.13
C GLY A 186 33.35 27.93 12.80
N LYS A 187 32.03 27.87 12.53
CA LYS A 187 31.00 28.64 13.24
C LYS A 187 29.73 27.81 13.46
N ASP A 188 29.01 28.03 14.56
CA ASP A 188 27.64 27.51 14.80
C ASP A 188 26.59 28.23 13.92
N LYS A 189 26.90 28.46 12.64
CA LYS A 189 26.03 29.19 11.70
C LYS A 189 25.71 28.30 10.50
N TRP A 190 24.42 28.12 10.25
CA TRP A 190 23.89 27.45 9.08
C TRP A 190 23.85 28.40 7.88
N ALA A 191 24.15 27.88 6.69
CA ALA A 191 24.09 28.59 5.43
C ALA A 191 23.35 27.76 4.38
N ASP A 192 22.83 28.44 3.35
CA ASP A 192 22.22 27.78 2.19
C ASP A 192 23.30 27.42 1.16
N ALA A 193 23.22 26.20 0.62
CA ALA A 193 24.02 25.76 -0.49
C ALA A 193 23.18 24.93 -1.46
N TRP A 194 23.29 25.19 -2.76
CA TRP A 194 22.71 24.32 -3.78
C TRP A 194 23.68 23.17 -4.06
N MET A 195 23.29 21.94 -3.72
CA MET A 195 24.17 20.77 -3.79
C MET A 195 23.55 19.64 -4.61
N SER A 196 24.40 18.93 -5.35
CA SER A 196 24.03 17.63 -5.92
C SER A 196 24.28 16.52 -4.90
N PRO A 197 23.44 15.47 -4.86
CA PRO A 197 23.72 14.28 -4.08
C PRO A 197 25.06 13.66 -4.44
N ALA A 198 25.73 13.06 -3.46
CA ALA A 198 26.92 12.25 -3.73
C ALA A 198 26.54 11.09 -4.66
N PRO A 199 27.43 10.60 -5.55
CA PRO A 199 27.13 9.45 -6.38
C PRO A 199 26.74 8.23 -5.54
N LEU A 200 25.71 7.48 -5.97
CA LEU A 200 25.40 6.19 -5.38
C LEU A 200 26.63 5.28 -5.49
N GLN A 201 27.17 4.86 -4.34
CA GLN A 201 28.20 3.82 -4.35
C GLN A 201 27.56 2.52 -4.82
N LYS A 202 27.99 2.01 -5.96
CA LYS A 202 27.63 0.67 -6.39
C LYS A 202 28.30 -0.30 -5.42
N ILE A 203 27.51 -1.05 -4.67
CA ILE A 203 28.03 -2.14 -3.84
C ILE A 203 28.64 -3.15 -4.81
N HIS A 204 29.98 -3.16 -4.88
CA HIS A 204 30.68 -4.21 -5.60
C HIS A 204 30.79 -5.40 -4.66
N VAL A 205 29.86 -6.33 -4.74
CA VAL A 205 30.05 -7.62 -4.10
C VAL A 205 30.90 -8.48 -5.03
N PRO A 206 32.15 -8.82 -4.66
CA PRO A 206 32.93 -9.77 -5.43
C PRO A 206 32.25 -11.15 -5.34
N ALA A 207 31.61 -11.57 -6.42
CA ALA A 207 31.07 -12.93 -6.52
C ALA A 207 32.24 -13.92 -6.48
N ARG A 208 32.27 -14.77 -5.45
CA ARG A 208 33.23 -15.88 -5.39
C ARG A 208 32.70 -17.02 -6.26
N ILE A 209 33.36 -17.28 -7.39
CA ILE A 209 32.95 -18.34 -8.32
C ILE A 209 33.78 -19.60 -8.05
N ASP A 210 33.12 -20.73 -7.81
CA ASP A 210 33.76 -22.04 -7.83
C ASP A 210 33.89 -22.54 -9.28
N GLU A 211 35.09 -22.40 -9.87
CA GLU A 211 35.35 -22.83 -11.24
C GLU A 211 35.21 -24.34 -11.44
N LEU A 212 35.53 -25.15 -10.43
CA LEU A 212 35.40 -26.60 -10.51
C LEU A 212 33.93 -27.00 -10.54
N ARG A 213 33.08 -26.31 -9.79
CA ARG A 213 31.62 -26.48 -9.82
C ARG A 213 31.04 -26.14 -11.19
N ILE A 214 31.45 -25.02 -11.79
CA ILE A 214 31.04 -24.64 -13.16
C ILE A 214 31.40 -25.73 -14.18
N LEU A 215 32.61 -26.28 -14.12
CA LEU A 215 33.04 -27.36 -15.02
C LEU A 215 32.22 -28.64 -14.84
N LYS A 216 31.77 -28.95 -13.60
CA LYS A 216 30.87 -30.07 -13.33
C LYS A 216 29.49 -29.81 -13.92
N ILE A 217 28.94 -28.60 -13.73
CA ILE A 217 27.65 -28.19 -14.29
C ILE A 217 27.63 -28.39 -15.81
N LYS A 218 28.67 -27.91 -16.53
CA LYS A 218 28.77 -28.07 -17.99
C LYS A 218 28.78 -29.53 -18.46
N LYS A 219 29.11 -30.50 -17.59
CA LYS A 219 29.10 -31.94 -17.91
C LYS A 219 27.75 -32.60 -17.63
N ILE A 220 27.03 -32.14 -16.61
CA ILE A 220 25.81 -32.80 -16.12
C ILE A 220 24.53 -32.15 -16.63
N ALA A 221 24.55 -30.84 -16.91
CA ALA A 221 23.41 -30.07 -17.36
C ALA A 221 23.48 -29.83 -18.88
N LYS A 222 22.32 -29.70 -19.52
CA LYS A 222 22.20 -29.45 -20.97
C LYS A 222 21.72 -28.04 -21.24
N HIS A 223 22.24 -27.42 -22.30
CA HIS A 223 21.68 -26.18 -22.81
C HIS A 223 20.26 -26.40 -23.32
N SER A 224 19.37 -25.47 -22.99
CA SER A 224 17.95 -25.48 -23.34
C SER A 224 17.54 -24.10 -23.86
N PRO A 225 16.61 -24.00 -24.82
CA PRO A 225 16.12 -22.72 -25.32
C PRO A 225 15.26 -21.94 -24.32
N VAL A 226 14.94 -22.51 -23.15
CA VAL A 226 14.14 -21.85 -22.12
C VAL A 226 14.81 -20.58 -21.61
N THR A 227 13.96 -19.67 -21.10
CA THR A 227 14.37 -18.44 -20.44
C THR A 227 13.90 -18.49 -18.99
N TRP A 228 14.76 -18.08 -18.06
CA TRP A 228 14.41 -17.98 -16.66
C TRP A 228 14.34 -16.53 -16.22
N GLU A 229 13.43 -16.24 -15.29
CA GLU A 229 13.38 -15.01 -14.53
C GLU A 229 14.09 -15.22 -13.20
N VAL A 230 14.90 -14.24 -12.79
CA VAL A 230 15.54 -14.24 -11.48
C VAL A 230 15.41 -12.86 -10.86
N ASP A 231 14.92 -12.80 -9.63
CA ASP A 231 14.84 -11.56 -8.86
C ASP A 231 15.23 -11.77 -7.41
N PHE A 232 15.71 -10.68 -6.81
CA PHE A 232 16.00 -10.60 -5.39
C PHE A 232 15.06 -9.58 -4.74
N PHE A 233 14.34 -9.99 -3.70
CA PHE A 233 13.32 -9.16 -3.07
C PHE A 233 13.16 -9.53 -1.59
N PHE A 234 12.59 -8.64 -0.80
CA PHE A 234 12.24 -8.96 0.58
C PHE A 234 10.97 -9.79 0.62
N ALA A 235 10.98 -10.90 1.34
CA ALA A 235 9.77 -11.69 1.53
C ALA A 235 8.73 -10.87 2.30
N PRO A 236 7.42 -11.06 2.04
CA PRO A 236 6.37 -10.25 2.65
C PRO A 236 6.14 -10.54 4.14
N THR A 237 6.71 -11.63 4.67
CA THR A 237 6.53 -12.05 6.06
C THR A 237 7.78 -11.75 6.88
N PRO A 238 7.68 -11.02 8.01
CA PRO A 238 8.81 -10.85 8.90
C PRO A 238 9.18 -12.14 9.61
N ILE A 239 10.46 -12.23 9.98
CA ILE A 239 10.96 -13.22 10.91
C ILE A 239 11.22 -12.52 12.26
N GLU A 240 10.84 -13.18 13.35
CA GLU A 240 11.13 -12.71 14.71
C GLU A 240 12.64 -12.63 14.97
N GLY A 241 13.04 -11.61 15.72
CA GLY A 241 14.41 -11.36 16.17
C GLY A 241 14.41 -10.28 17.25
N GLU A 242 15.59 -9.79 17.66
CA GLU A 242 15.67 -8.61 18.56
C GLU A 242 14.94 -7.39 17.95
N ARG A 243 14.98 -7.29 16.61
CA ARG A 243 14.14 -6.41 15.80
C ARG A 243 13.56 -7.25 14.67
N PRO A 244 12.22 -7.32 14.51
CA PRO A 244 11.60 -8.00 13.38
C PRO A 244 12.16 -7.49 12.05
N TYR A 245 12.50 -8.42 11.16
CA TYR A 245 13.11 -8.10 9.88
C TYR A 245 12.50 -8.96 8.78
N PHE A 246 12.55 -8.43 7.56
CA PHE A 246 12.09 -9.13 6.38
C PHE A 246 13.28 -9.84 5.75
N PRO A 247 13.23 -11.17 5.60
CA PRO A 247 14.33 -11.91 4.99
C PRO A 247 14.41 -11.57 3.51
N TYR A 248 15.63 -11.59 2.99
CA TYR A 248 15.86 -11.38 1.57
C TYR A 248 15.73 -12.72 0.83
N ALA A 249 15.00 -12.72 -0.28
CA ALA A 249 14.68 -13.91 -1.06
C ALA A 249 15.35 -13.86 -2.44
N ILE A 250 15.81 -15.01 -2.90
CA ILE A 250 16.02 -15.29 -4.33
C ILE A 250 14.86 -16.14 -4.81
N MET A 251 14.32 -15.80 -5.98
CA MET A 251 13.37 -16.64 -6.71
C MET A 251 13.86 -16.85 -8.14
N ILE A 252 13.76 -18.10 -8.61
CA ILE A 252 14.13 -18.50 -9.97
C ILE A 252 12.91 -19.16 -10.59
N ALA A 253 12.38 -18.58 -11.65
CA ALA A 253 11.17 -19.04 -12.32
C ALA A 253 11.41 -19.27 -13.81
N ASP A 254 10.71 -20.24 -14.39
CA ASP A 254 10.62 -20.36 -15.84
C ASP A 254 9.70 -19.27 -16.40
N SER A 255 10.19 -18.50 -17.38
CA SER A 255 9.48 -17.31 -17.85
C SER A 255 8.21 -17.62 -18.65
N GLU A 256 8.15 -18.81 -19.28
CA GLU A 256 7.02 -19.19 -20.15
C GLU A 256 5.93 -19.89 -19.35
N THR A 257 6.31 -20.80 -18.46
CA THR A 257 5.37 -21.66 -17.72
C THR A 257 4.99 -21.11 -16.36
N GLY A 258 5.78 -20.18 -15.81
CA GLY A 258 5.60 -19.70 -14.43
C GLY A 258 6.09 -20.69 -13.36
N PHE A 259 6.71 -21.80 -13.75
CA PHE A 259 7.20 -22.81 -12.81
C PHE A 259 8.35 -22.26 -11.95
N ILE A 260 8.22 -22.33 -10.63
CA ILE A 260 9.28 -21.90 -9.69
C ILE A 260 10.30 -23.02 -9.52
N HIS A 261 11.50 -22.83 -10.05
CA HIS A 261 12.60 -23.78 -9.94
C HIS A 261 13.24 -23.79 -8.56
N ASP A 262 13.38 -22.62 -7.94
CA ASP A 262 13.94 -22.49 -6.59
C ASP A 262 13.46 -21.20 -5.94
N MET A 263 13.29 -21.25 -4.62
CA MET A 263 13.07 -20.09 -3.76
C MET A 263 13.85 -20.29 -2.47
N TYR A 264 14.62 -19.28 -2.08
CA TYR A 264 15.43 -19.37 -0.87
C TYR A 264 15.49 -18.05 -0.11
N LEU A 265 15.36 -18.13 1.21
CA LEU A 265 15.47 -16.99 2.13
C LEU A 265 16.87 -16.90 2.73
N SER A 266 17.40 -15.68 2.84
CA SER A 266 18.71 -15.37 3.39
C SER A 266 18.66 -14.06 4.17
N ASP A 267 19.60 -13.90 5.10
CA ASP A 267 19.87 -12.62 5.74
C ASP A 267 20.54 -11.63 4.76
N THR A 268 20.24 -10.34 4.88
CA THR A 268 20.79 -9.26 4.02
C THR A 268 22.29 -9.05 4.18
N ALA A 269 22.90 -9.52 5.27
CA ALA A 269 24.35 -9.53 5.44
C ALA A 269 25.03 -10.67 4.68
N THR A 270 24.31 -11.74 4.29
CA THR A 270 24.92 -12.98 3.75
C THR A 270 24.45 -13.36 2.34
N TYR A 271 23.32 -12.82 1.87
CA TYR A 271 22.71 -13.16 0.56
C TYR A 271 23.70 -13.15 -0.60
N HIS A 272 24.66 -12.23 -0.57
CA HIS A 272 25.63 -12.01 -1.62
C HIS A 272 26.60 -13.20 -1.85
N THR A 273 26.69 -14.13 -0.90
CA THR A 273 27.39 -15.43 -1.06
C THR A 273 26.41 -16.56 -1.33
N VAL A 274 25.27 -16.54 -0.63
CA VAL A 274 24.25 -17.60 -0.66
C VAL A 274 23.51 -17.66 -2.00
N PHE A 275 23.09 -16.53 -2.56
CA PHE A 275 22.26 -16.47 -3.76
C PHE A 275 22.97 -16.99 -5.03
N PRO A 276 24.25 -16.67 -5.29
CA PRO A 276 25.03 -17.30 -6.35
C PRO A 276 25.08 -18.82 -6.24
N ASP A 277 25.30 -19.32 -5.01
CA ASP A 277 25.35 -20.75 -4.75
C ASP A 277 23.98 -21.43 -4.94
N ARG A 278 22.88 -20.76 -4.56
CA ARG A 278 21.52 -21.22 -4.83
C ARG A 278 21.23 -21.28 -6.32
N PHE A 279 21.59 -20.24 -7.06
CA PHE A 279 21.46 -20.21 -8.52
C PHE A 279 22.21 -21.37 -9.20
N LEU A 280 23.44 -21.66 -8.79
CA LEU A 280 24.19 -22.83 -9.29
C LEU A 280 23.51 -24.16 -8.92
N SER A 281 23.02 -24.27 -7.68
CA SER A 281 22.32 -25.48 -7.20
C SER A 281 21.03 -25.74 -7.98
N CYS A 282 20.32 -24.67 -8.35
CA CYS A 282 19.12 -24.72 -9.17
C CYS A 282 19.43 -25.32 -10.56
N ILE A 283 20.49 -24.83 -11.24
CA ILE A 283 20.95 -25.39 -12.52
C ILE A 283 21.34 -26.87 -12.39
N GLU A 284 22.06 -27.23 -11.32
CA GLU A 284 22.47 -28.62 -11.05
C GLU A 284 21.26 -29.55 -10.86
N THR A 285 20.25 -29.08 -10.13
CA THR A 285 19.03 -29.83 -9.82
C THR A 285 18.14 -29.98 -11.06
N ALA A 286 17.91 -28.88 -11.77
CA ALA A 286 17.13 -28.86 -13.03
C ALA A 286 17.87 -29.56 -14.18
N LYS A 287 19.18 -29.79 -14.04
CA LYS A 287 20.09 -30.30 -15.09
C LYS A 287 19.96 -29.54 -16.41
N THR A 288 19.66 -28.25 -16.30
CA THR A 288 19.30 -27.38 -17.43
C THR A 288 20.05 -26.07 -17.32
N ILE A 289 20.75 -25.70 -18.40
CA ILE A 289 21.38 -24.40 -18.57
C ILE A 289 20.44 -23.58 -19.48
N PRO A 290 19.74 -22.55 -18.96
CA PRO A 290 18.83 -21.76 -19.79
C PRO A 290 19.59 -20.95 -20.84
N SER A 291 18.91 -20.59 -21.93
CA SER A 291 19.52 -19.76 -22.98
C SER A 291 19.63 -18.30 -22.54
N ALA A 292 18.69 -17.83 -21.72
CA ALA A 292 18.65 -16.48 -21.21
C ALA A 292 18.13 -16.41 -19.76
N ILE A 293 18.55 -15.36 -19.07
CA ILE A 293 18.04 -14.94 -17.76
C ILE A 293 17.60 -13.49 -17.85
N PHE A 294 16.40 -13.24 -17.36
CA PHE A 294 15.83 -11.93 -17.16
C PHE A 294 15.94 -11.54 -15.69
N ALA A 295 16.52 -10.36 -15.44
CA ALA A 295 16.66 -9.80 -14.10
C ALA A 295 16.25 -8.33 -14.09
N ARG A 296 15.67 -7.86 -12.98
CA ARG A 296 15.16 -6.49 -12.85
C ARG A 296 16.18 -5.53 -12.24
N LYS A 297 16.82 -5.95 -11.15
CA LYS A 297 17.67 -5.10 -10.31
C LYS A 297 19.14 -5.19 -10.77
N ASP A 298 19.86 -4.06 -10.69
CA ASP A 298 21.29 -4.01 -11.02
C ASP A 298 22.12 -4.94 -10.12
N GLU A 299 21.67 -5.10 -8.88
CA GLU A 299 22.21 -6.03 -7.90
C GLU A 299 22.17 -7.48 -8.40
N THR A 300 21.00 -7.97 -8.82
CA THR A 300 20.84 -9.31 -9.39
C THR A 300 21.73 -9.51 -10.60
N VAL A 301 21.77 -8.53 -11.51
CA VAL A 301 22.64 -8.57 -12.69
C VAL A 301 24.11 -8.65 -12.28
N SER A 302 24.56 -7.78 -11.37
CA SER A 302 25.96 -7.73 -10.92
C SER A 302 26.38 -9.04 -10.25
N LEU A 303 25.49 -9.66 -9.48
CA LEU A 303 25.80 -10.85 -8.71
C LEU A 303 25.82 -12.13 -9.58
N LEU A 304 24.92 -12.22 -10.58
CA LEU A 304 24.82 -13.40 -11.45
C LEU A 304 25.71 -13.33 -12.69
N GLN A 305 26.04 -12.12 -13.18
CA GLN A 305 26.84 -11.92 -14.40
C GLN A 305 28.14 -12.75 -14.45
N PRO A 306 28.92 -12.90 -13.36
CA PRO A 306 30.15 -13.68 -13.41
C PRO A 306 29.89 -15.17 -13.66
N ILE A 307 28.77 -15.70 -13.16
CA ILE A 307 28.34 -17.10 -13.39
C ILE A 307 27.78 -17.27 -14.79
N THR A 308 26.84 -16.41 -15.20
CA THR A 308 26.14 -16.54 -16.50
C THR A 308 27.12 -16.46 -17.67
N ARG A 309 28.12 -15.58 -17.60
CA ARG A 309 29.21 -15.51 -18.60
C ARG A 309 29.97 -16.82 -18.73
N LYS A 310 30.25 -17.51 -17.63
CA LYS A 310 31.00 -18.78 -17.68
C LYS A 310 30.15 -19.95 -18.17
N LEU A 311 28.84 -19.90 -17.96
CA LEU A 311 27.89 -20.90 -18.44
C LEU A 311 27.30 -20.58 -19.81
N ASP A 312 27.77 -19.51 -20.47
CA ASP A 312 27.31 -19.09 -21.79
C ASP A 312 25.78 -18.78 -21.82
N ILE A 313 25.27 -18.22 -20.72
CA ILE A 313 23.87 -17.79 -20.55
C ILE A 313 23.75 -16.30 -20.84
N LYS A 314 22.81 -15.89 -21.69
CA LYS A 314 22.50 -14.47 -21.93
C LYS A 314 21.85 -13.88 -20.68
N LEU A 315 22.33 -12.74 -20.18
CA LEU A 315 21.74 -12.05 -19.02
C LEU A 315 21.24 -10.68 -19.44
N ASP A 316 19.93 -10.50 -19.48
CA ASP A 316 19.26 -9.26 -19.89
C ASP A 316 18.60 -8.58 -18.70
N LYS A 317 18.85 -7.27 -18.57
CA LYS A 317 18.13 -6.43 -17.61
C LYS A 317 16.79 -6.00 -18.21
N THR A 318 15.69 -6.31 -17.53
CA THR A 318 14.31 -5.98 -17.96
C THR A 318 13.55 -5.28 -16.84
N SER A 319 12.52 -4.50 -17.18
CA SER A 319 11.67 -3.84 -16.18
C SER A 319 10.55 -4.74 -15.62
N LYS A 320 10.27 -5.88 -16.25
CA LYS A 320 9.16 -6.77 -15.87
C LYS A 320 9.62 -8.22 -15.80
N LEU A 321 9.12 -8.95 -14.81
CA LEU A 321 9.35 -10.38 -14.62
C LEU A 321 7.99 -11.05 -14.32
N PRO A 322 7.11 -11.25 -15.34
CA PRO A 322 5.74 -11.68 -15.11
C PRO A 322 5.58 -12.97 -14.29
N ALA A 323 6.45 -13.96 -14.45
CA ALA A 323 6.38 -15.20 -13.68
C ALA A 323 6.66 -14.94 -12.21
N ILE A 324 7.70 -14.17 -11.91
CA ILE A 324 8.04 -13.78 -10.53
C ILE A 324 6.99 -12.82 -9.96
N ASP A 325 6.48 -11.86 -10.73
CA ASP A 325 5.45 -10.90 -10.28
C ASP A 325 4.17 -11.63 -9.87
N ASN A 326 3.73 -12.61 -10.67
CA ASN A 326 2.58 -13.45 -10.33
C ASN A 326 2.83 -14.28 -9.07
N ALA A 327 4.00 -14.91 -8.96
CA ALA A 327 4.36 -15.70 -7.79
C ALA A 327 4.45 -14.85 -6.52
N ARG A 328 5.01 -13.64 -6.59
CA ARG A 328 5.08 -12.69 -5.48
C ARG A 328 3.70 -12.21 -5.05
N ARG A 329 2.79 -11.93 -5.99
CA ARG A 329 1.39 -11.58 -5.66
C ARG A 329 0.67 -12.73 -4.97
N SER A 330 0.78 -13.95 -5.50
CA SER A 330 0.20 -15.14 -4.87
C SER A 330 0.79 -15.41 -3.48
N MET A 331 2.10 -15.23 -3.34
CA MET A 331 2.81 -15.34 -2.05
C MET A 331 2.33 -14.30 -1.05
N ALA A 332 2.22 -13.03 -1.45
CA ALA A 332 1.68 -11.96 -0.62
C ALA A 332 0.24 -12.30 -0.19
N LYS A 333 -0.63 -12.75 -1.10
CA LYS A 333 -2.01 -13.17 -0.78
C LYS A 333 -2.04 -14.32 0.24
N HIS A 334 -1.20 -15.35 0.05
CA HIS A 334 -1.15 -16.50 0.95
C HIS A 334 -0.61 -16.15 2.35
N PHE A 335 0.39 -15.28 2.44
CA PHE A 335 0.94 -14.86 3.73
C PHE A 335 0.13 -13.75 4.40
N ARG A 336 -0.64 -12.95 3.65
CA ARG A 336 -1.68 -12.06 4.18
C ARG A 336 -2.79 -12.85 4.87
N ALA A 337 -3.16 -14.03 4.35
CA ALA A 337 -4.08 -14.97 5.00
C ALA A 337 -3.54 -15.60 6.31
N GLY A 338 -2.32 -15.23 6.75
CA GLY A 338 -1.73 -15.63 8.02
C GLY A 338 -1.11 -14.47 8.80
N ASP A 339 -1.45 -13.22 8.48
CA ASP A 339 -0.94 -12.02 9.14
C ASP A 339 -1.80 -11.67 10.37
N PRO A 340 -1.27 -11.71 11.60
CA PRO A 340 -1.98 -11.30 12.81
C PRO A 340 -2.12 -9.76 12.96
N LEU A 341 -1.83 -8.97 11.91
CA LEU A 341 -1.87 -7.49 11.93
C LEU A 341 -2.88 -6.85 10.97
N GLN A 342 -3.74 -7.62 10.31
CA GLN A 342 -5.08 -7.17 9.91
C GLN A 342 -6.05 -8.22 10.43
N ASP A 343 -6.93 -7.83 11.34
CA ASP A 343 -8.00 -8.71 11.79
C ASP A 343 -8.74 -9.24 10.54
N GLU A 344 -8.79 -10.56 10.41
CA GLU A 344 -9.63 -11.25 9.44
C GLU A 344 -11.04 -10.63 9.54
N TYR A 345 -11.63 -10.25 8.40
CA TYR A 345 -12.97 -9.65 8.38
C TYR A 345 -13.90 -10.46 9.28
N CYS A 346 -14.56 -9.81 10.23
CA CYS A 346 -15.29 -10.46 11.32
C CYS A 346 -16.45 -11.38 10.89
N GLY A 347 -16.78 -11.41 9.61
CA GLY A 347 -17.92 -12.13 9.04
C GLY A 347 -19.15 -11.23 8.96
N ASP A 348 -20.07 -11.59 8.05
CA ASP A 348 -21.22 -10.74 7.72
C ASP A 348 -22.19 -10.56 8.89
N ASP A 349 -22.40 -11.59 9.71
CA ASP A 349 -23.26 -11.52 10.90
C ASP A 349 -22.75 -10.47 11.90
N VAL A 350 -21.44 -10.50 12.19
CA VAL A 350 -20.82 -9.58 13.16
C VAL A 350 -20.76 -8.17 12.60
N MET A 351 -20.53 -8.02 11.29
CA MET A 351 -20.55 -6.72 10.65
C MET A 351 -21.95 -6.09 10.64
N GLU A 352 -23.00 -6.88 10.42
CA GLU A 352 -24.39 -6.42 10.53
C GLU A 352 -24.70 -5.93 11.96
N GLU A 353 -24.30 -6.69 12.99
CA GLU A 353 -24.43 -6.25 14.40
C GLU A 353 -23.72 -4.92 14.65
N TYR A 354 -22.51 -4.72 14.12
CA TYR A 354 -21.80 -3.45 14.25
C TYR A 354 -22.51 -2.30 13.54
N LEU A 355 -23.07 -2.52 12.35
CA LEU A 355 -23.86 -1.51 11.64
C LEU A 355 -25.10 -1.10 12.45
N GLU A 356 -25.83 -2.07 13.00
CA GLU A 356 -26.98 -1.82 13.85
C GLU A 356 -26.61 -1.05 15.12
N MET A 357 -25.58 -1.49 15.84
CA MET A 357 -25.08 -0.83 17.06
C MET A 357 -24.63 0.60 16.79
N ALA A 358 -24.01 0.85 15.64
CA ALA A 358 -23.58 2.17 15.22
C ALA A 358 -24.73 3.05 14.68
N GLY A 359 -25.96 2.54 14.62
CA GLY A 359 -27.12 3.25 14.11
C GLY A 359 -27.04 3.54 12.60
N SER A 360 -26.44 2.63 11.84
CA SER A 360 -26.42 2.66 10.38
C SER A 360 -27.84 2.70 9.80
N GLU A 361 -28.02 3.44 8.71
CA GLU A 361 -29.29 3.47 7.96
C GLU A 361 -29.33 2.41 6.85
N ILE A 362 -28.23 1.66 6.66
CA ILE A 362 -28.07 0.64 5.62
C ILE A 362 -27.72 -0.73 6.23
N SER A 363 -28.20 -1.81 5.61
CA SER A 363 -27.80 -3.19 5.91
C SER A 363 -26.43 -3.53 5.30
N ILE A 364 -25.86 -4.66 5.70
CA ILE A 364 -24.62 -5.22 5.16
C ILE A 364 -24.70 -5.44 3.65
N PHE A 365 -25.85 -5.85 3.11
CA PHE A 365 -26.06 -5.92 1.65
C PHE A 365 -25.89 -4.55 0.99
N GLY A 366 -26.43 -3.52 1.65
CA GLY A 366 -26.24 -2.14 1.24
C GLY A 366 -24.78 -1.71 1.28
N LEU A 367 -24.06 -2.08 2.34
CA LEU A 367 -22.63 -1.81 2.47
C LEU A 367 -21.84 -2.49 1.35
N TYR A 368 -22.05 -3.79 1.10
CA TYR A 368 -21.42 -4.50 -0.03
C TYR A 368 -21.68 -3.78 -1.36
N GLY A 369 -22.94 -3.40 -1.62
CA GLY A 369 -23.32 -2.65 -2.81
C GLY A 369 -22.52 -1.37 -2.94
N LEU A 370 -22.51 -0.56 -1.89
CA LEU A 370 -21.76 0.69 -1.80
C LEU A 370 -20.27 0.49 -2.13
N LEU A 371 -19.63 -0.52 -1.52
CA LEU A 371 -18.21 -0.77 -1.68
C LEU A 371 -17.88 -1.27 -3.10
N TYR A 372 -18.67 -2.18 -3.69
CA TYR A 372 -18.52 -2.57 -5.09
C TYR A 372 -18.67 -1.37 -6.03
N GLY A 373 -19.63 -0.49 -5.77
CA GLY A 373 -19.84 0.72 -6.57
C GLY A 373 -18.63 1.65 -6.51
N CYS A 374 -18.08 1.86 -5.31
CA CYS A 374 -16.89 2.69 -5.11
C CYS A 374 -15.66 2.11 -5.84
N HIS A 375 -15.45 0.79 -5.75
CA HIS A 375 -14.34 0.11 -6.43
C HIS A 375 -14.50 0.05 -7.95
N ALA A 376 -15.72 -0.06 -8.45
CA ALA A 376 -16.01 -0.08 -9.89
C ALA A 376 -15.82 1.28 -10.55
N ALA A 377 -16.05 2.37 -9.80
CA ALA A 377 -16.02 3.72 -10.33
C ALA A 377 -14.64 4.12 -10.89
N PRO A 378 -14.59 5.03 -11.90
CA PRO A 378 -13.35 5.40 -12.56
C PRO A 378 -12.49 6.39 -11.78
N ASN A 379 -13.10 7.18 -10.89
CA ASN A 379 -12.37 8.07 -9.99
C ASN A 379 -12.27 7.41 -8.61
N PRO A 380 -11.11 7.52 -7.93
CA PRO A 380 -10.94 6.93 -6.61
C PRO A 380 -11.94 7.54 -5.62
N VAL A 381 -12.60 6.67 -4.87
CA VAL A 381 -13.49 7.01 -3.75
C VAL A 381 -12.78 6.61 -2.47
N MET A 382 -12.60 7.56 -1.54
CA MET A 382 -11.96 7.28 -0.27
C MET A 382 -13.00 6.82 0.76
N PRO A 383 -12.61 6.06 1.80
CA PRO A 383 -13.52 5.67 2.88
C PRO A 383 -14.32 6.84 3.47
N SER A 384 -13.69 7.99 3.67
CA SER A 384 -14.35 9.20 4.18
C SER A 384 -15.52 9.70 3.32
N ASP A 385 -15.54 9.38 2.02
CA ASP A 385 -16.56 9.86 1.08
C ASP A 385 -17.88 9.08 1.21
N PHE A 386 -17.81 7.78 1.53
CA PHE A 386 -18.99 6.94 1.66
C PHE A 386 -19.49 6.80 3.10
N MET A 387 -18.67 7.09 4.12
CA MET A 387 -19.06 7.03 5.54
C MET A 387 -20.37 7.79 5.87
N PRO A 388 -20.66 8.98 5.30
CA PRO A 388 -21.93 9.67 5.53
C PRO A 388 -23.16 8.94 4.96
N LEU A 389 -22.99 8.03 3.99
CA LEU A 389 -24.06 7.18 3.47
C LEU A 389 -24.32 5.97 4.37
N VAL A 390 -23.30 5.49 5.07
CA VAL A 390 -23.43 4.37 6.02
C VAL A 390 -24.09 4.85 7.32
N PHE A 391 -23.55 5.89 7.95
CA PHE A 391 -23.96 6.32 9.30
C PHE A 391 -24.75 7.64 9.35
N GLY A 392 -25.12 8.18 8.20
CA GLY A 392 -25.74 9.49 8.10
C GLY A 392 -24.81 10.66 8.51
N LYS A 393 -25.32 11.89 8.42
CA LYS A 393 -24.53 13.12 8.66
C LYS A 393 -24.06 13.32 10.10
N LYS A 394 -24.62 12.57 11.05
CA LYS A 394 -24.23 12.64 12.47
C LYS A 394 -23.09 11.69 12.81
N GLY A 395 -22.74 10.79 11.88
CA GLY A 395 -21.75 9.75 12.11
C GLY A 395 -22.27 8.61 12.99
N PRO A 396 -21.45 7.57 13.20
CA PRO A 396 -21.83 6.37 13.94
C PRO A 396 -22.12 6.69 15.41
N GLN A 397 -23.19 6.10 15.95
CA GLN A 397 -23.67 6.29 17.32
C GLN A 397 -22.99 5.32 18.30
N ILE A 398 -21.66 5.34 18.33
CA ILE A 398 -20.88 4.38 19.13
C ILE A 398 -20.54 4.95 20.50
N GLU A 399 -20.75 4.15 21.55
CA GLU A 399 -20.59 4.56 22.95
C GLU A 399 -19.13 4.54 23.41
N THR A 400 -18.31 3.64 22.87
CA THR A 400 -16.90 3.48 23.26
C THR A 400 -15.91 3.62 22.10
N GLU A 401 -14.73 4.13 22.41
CA GLU A 401 -13.63 4.27 21.44
C GLU A 401 -13.13 2.92 20.90
N LYS A 402 -13.25 1.85 21.70
CA LYS A 402 -12.88 0.49 21.30
C LYS A 402 -13.82 -0.08 20.25
N GLU A 403 -15.13 0.06 20.43
CA GLU A 403 -16.14 -0.37 19.44
C GLU A 403 -16.02 0.43 18.14
N ALA A 404 -15.68 1.72 18.22
CA ALA A 404 -15.47 2.56 17.04
C ALA A 404 -14.25 2.12 16.23
N GLN A 405 -13.18 1.72 16.93
CA GLN A 405 -11.98 1.19 16.31
C GLN A 405 -12.25 -0.18 15.67
N GLU A 406 -12.86 -1.11 16.40
CA GLU A 406 -13.21 -2.45 15.90
C GLU A 406 -14.11 -2.38 14.66
N MET A 407 -15.14 -1.53 14.67
CA MET A 407 -16.01 -1.33 13.51
C MET A 407 -15.22 -0.76 12.32
N SER A 408 -14.40 0.26 12.55
CA SER A 408 -13.59 0.88 11.48
C SER A 408 -12.62 -0.12 10.87
N ASP A 409 -11.97 -0.94 11.70
CA ASP A 409 -11.01 -1.95 11.25
C ASP A 409 -11.72 -3.03 10.42
N ASN A 410 -12.90 -3.49 10.84
CA ASN A 410 -13.69 -4.46 10.09
C ASN A 410 -14.26 -3.91 8.78
N MET A 411 -14.68 -2.63 8.74
CA MET A 411 -15.09 -1.98 7.49
C MET A 411 -13.93 -1.88 6.50
N LEU A 412 -12.71 -1.58 6.98
CA LEU A 412 -11.51 -1.54 6.13
C LEU A 412 -11.10 -2.94 5.66
N ALA A 413 -11.24 -3.96 6.52
CA ALA A 413 -11.02 -5.35 6.15
C ALA A 413 -11.99 -5.78 5.04
N LEU A 414 -13.28 -5.47 5.17
CA LEU A 414 -14.29 -5.73 4.13
C LEU A 414 -14.01 -4.96 2.83
N TRP A 415 -13.62 -3.68 2.94
CA TRP A 415 -13.21 -2.88 1.78
C TRP A 415 -12.05 -3.51 1.02
N SER A 416 -11.03 -3.99 1.75
CA SER A 416 -9.88 -4.68 1.17
C SER A 416 -10.31 -5.99 0.52
N LEU A 417 -11.13 -6.78 1.20
CA LEU A 417 -11.66 -8.06 0.69
C LEU A 417 -12.41 -7.87 -0.64
N ILE A 418 -13.31 -6.89 -0.70
CA ILE A 418 -14.05 -6.55 -1.93
C ILE A 418 -13.11 -6.03 -3.03
N GLY A 419 -12.08 -5.27 -2.66
CA GLY A 419 -11.10 -4.75 -3.61
C GLY A 419 -10.25 -5.83 -4.30
N GLU A 420 -10.19 -7.03 -3.74
CA GLU A 420 -9.49 -8.18 -4.33
C GLU A 420 -10.34 -8.98 -5.33
N TRP A 421 -11.65 -8.70 -5.44
CA TRP A 421 -12.56 -9.43 -6.33
C TRP A 421 -12.24 -9.22 -7.81
N GLU A 422 -12.10 -10.31 -8.55
CA GLU A 422 -11.85 -10.30 -10.01
C GLU A 422 -13.14 -10.65 -10.80
N PRO A 423 -13.92 -9.66 -11.27
CA PRO A 423 -15.24 -9.90 -11.87
C PRO A 423 -15.21 -10.72 -13.16
N GLU A 424 -14.07 -10.84 -13.82
CA GLU A 424 -13.91 -11.67 -15.03
C GLU A 424 -13.81 -13.17 -14.74
N THR A 425 -13.49 -13.57 -13.51
CA THR A 425 -13.20 -14.97 -13.16
C THR A 425 -13.87 -15.46 -11.88
N GLU A 426 -14.41 -14.55 -11.06
CA GLU A 426 -15.02 -14.85 -9.77
C GLU A 426 -16.46 -14.34 -9.71
N ASP A 427 -17.35 -15.15 -9.12
CA ASP A 427 -18.72 -14.72 -8.83
C ASP A 427 -18.71 -13.58 -7.80
N LEU A 428 -19.70 -12.68 -7.83
CA LEU A 428 -19.83 -11.61 -6.86
C LEU A 428 -20.03 -12.20 -5.46
N MET A 429 -19.20 -11.79 -4.49
CA MET A 429 -19.42 -12.14 -3.09
C MET A 429 -20.61 -11.35 -2.55
N ILE A 430 -21.61 -12.05 -2.02
CA ILE A 430 -22.83 -11.47 -1.43
C ILE A 430 -23.03 -12.12 -0.07
N PRO A 431 -23.47 -11.37 0.96
CA PRO A 431 -23.76 -11.96 2.26
C PRO A 431 -24.78 -13.09 2.21
N GLU A 432 -24.53 -14.18 2.95
CA GLU A 432 -25.45 -15.31 3.06
C GLU A 432 -26.22 -15.25 4.39
N PHE A 433 -27.51 -14.94 4.33
CA PHE A 433 -28.40 -14.90 5.49
C PHE A 433 -29.56 -15.90 5.38
N ASP A 434 -29.94 -16.47 6.52
CA ASP A 434 -31.16 -17.26 6.65
C ASP A 434 -32.35 -16.33 6.90
N TYR A 435 -33.31 -16.33 5.97
CA TYR A 435 -34.54 -15.56 6.10
C TYR A 435 -35.69 -16.45 6.56
N ASP A 436 -36.47 -15.94 7.50
CA ASP A 436 -37.68 -16.63 7.98
C ASP A 436 -38.67 -16.89 6.84
N ALA A 437 -39.26 -18.08 6.84
CA ALA A 437 -40.24 -18.50 5.83
C ALA A 437 -41.64 -17.90 6.07
N ASP A 438 -41.70 -16.59 6.28
CA ASP A 438 -42.91 -15.81 6.47
C ASP A 438 -42.92 -14.52 5.61
N ILE A 439 -43.94 -13.68 5.80
CA ILE A 439 -44.07 -12.42 5.06
C ILE A 439 -42.90 -11.47 5.35
N GLU A 440 -42.43 -11.43 6.59
CA GLU A 440 -41.43 -10.48 7.04
C GLU A 440 -40.05 -10.86 6.53
N GLY A 441 -39.65 -12.13 6.67
CA GLY A 441 -38.40 -12.65 6.09
C GLY A 441 -38.34 -12.51 4.57
N ALA A 442 -39.46 -12.75 3.86
CA ALA A 442 -39.52 -12.54 2.41
C ALA A 442 -39.42 -11.06 2.00
N LEU A 443 -39.94 -10.15 2.83
CA LEU A 443 -39.78 -8.71 2.60
C LEU A 443 -38.33 -8.26 2.86
N PHE A 444 -37.70 -8.74 3.94
CA PHE A 444 -36.30 -8.43 4.25
C PHE A 444 -35.37 -8.83 3.11
N ARG A 445 -35.49 -10.07 2.62
CA ARG A 445 -34.69 -10.55 1.48
C ARG A 445 -34.82 -9.67 0.24
N ILE A 446 -36.03 -9.21 -0.08
CA ILE A 446 -36.23 -8.25 -1.19
C ILE A 446 -35.53 -6.93 -0.89
N TYR A 447 -35.65 -6.40 0.33
CA TYR A 447 -35.04 -5.12 0.68
C TYR A 447 -33.53 -5.17 0.67
N ASP A 448 -32.92 -6.27 1.08
CA ASP A 448 -31.48 -6.47 1.00
C ASP A 448 -30.98 -6.50 -0.45
N ALA A 449 -31.66 -7.23 -1.34
CA ALA A 449 -31.36 -7.21 -2.76
C ALA A 449 -31.50 -5.80 -3.37
N LEU A 450 -32.56 -5.07 -3.00
CA LEU A 450 -32.77 -3.69 -3.45
C LEU A 450 -31.70 -2.73 -2.88
N SER A 451 -31.29 -2.93 -1.63
CA SER A 451 -30.26 -2.15 -0.94
C SER A 451 -28.91 -2.32 -1.63
N LEU A 452 -28.53 -3.57 -1.94
CA LEU A 452 -27.33 -3.92 -2.73
C LEU A 452 -27.28 -3.16 -4.05
N ALA A 453 -28.34 -3.25 -4.87
CA ALA A 453 -28.40 -2.57 -6.15
C ALA A 453 -28.40 -1.04 -6.02
N GLY A 454 -29.18 -0.50 -5.07
CA GLY A 454 -29.33 0.94 -4.87
C GLY A 454 -28.04 1.60 -4.40
N LEU A 455 -27.33 0.99 -3.46
CA LEU A 455 -26.09 1.53 -2.91
C LEU A 455 -24.90 1.31 -3.84
N PHE A 456 -24.91 0.27 -4.68
CA PHE A 456 -23.97 0.15 -5.80
C PHE A 456 -24.00 1.37 -6.71
N LEU A 457 -25.20 1.82 -7.09
CA LEU A 457 -25.35 3.01 -7.91
C LEU A 457 -24.88 4.28 -7.18
N GLN A 458 -25.09 4.38 -5.87
CA GLN A 458 -24.58 5.51 -5.09
C GLN A 458 -23.04 5.50 -4.99
N GLY A 459 -22.43 4.33 -4.83
CA GLY A 459 -20.97 4.17 -4.84
C GLY A 459 -20.35 4.60 -6.17
N LEU A 460 -20.98 4.22 -7.29
CA LEU A 460 -20.60 4.70 -8.62
C LEU A 460 -20.71 6.22 -8.73
N GLU A 461 -21.76 6.81 -8.19
CA GLU A 461 -21.98 8.26 -8.21
C GLU A 461 -20.92 9.02 -7.41
N LEU A 462 -20.46 8.49 -6.28
CA LEU A 462 -19.33 9.04 -5.52
C LEU A 462 -18.06 9.11 -6.38
N GLY A 463 -17.81 8.08 -7.18
CA GLY A 463 -16.70 8.06 -8.14
C GLY A 463 -17.02 8.70 -9.50
N GLY A 464 -18.10 9.47 -9.59
CA GLY A 464 -18.42 10.34 -10.73
C GLY A 464 -19.23 9.69 -11.86
N ILE A 465 -19.76 8.48 -11.68
CA ILE A 465 -20.62 7.80 -12.66
C ILE A 465 -22.07 7.89 -12.21
N LYS A 466 -22.86 8.68 -12.94
CA LYS A 466 -24.31 8.78 -12.72
C LYS A 466 -25.06 7.67 -13.43
N PHE A 467 -26.22 7.30 -12.90
CA PHE A 467 -27.06 6.26 -13.50
C PHE A 467 -27.47 6.58 -14.96
N GLU A 468 -27.70 7.86 -15.30
CA GLU A 468 -28.03 8.23 -16.69
C GLU A 468 -26.86 8.01 -17.67
N TYR A 469 -25.62 8.02 -17.17
CA TYR A 469 -24.46 7.65 -17.98
C TYR A 469 -24.50 6.16 -18.32
N LEU A 470 -24.76 5.30 -17.33
CA LEU A 470 -24.84 3.86 -17.52
C LEU A 470 -25.95 3.49 -18.51
N LEU A 471 -27.14 4.08 -18.38
CA LEU A 471 -28.24 3.83 -19.33
C LEU A 471 -27.93 4.24 -20.77
N ARG A 472 -26.98 5.16 -20.97
CA ARG A 472 -26.59 5.63 -22.31
C ARG A 472 -25.42 4.84 -22.90
N GLU A 473 -24.38 4.61 -22.11
CA GLU A 473 -23.12 4.02 -22.59
C GLU A 473 -23.02 2.51 -22.33
N MET A 474 -23.77 1.99 -21.35
CA MET A 474 -23.74 0.59 -20.89
C MET A 474 -25.16 0.03 -20.78
N LYS A 475 -25.99 0.35 -21.78
CA LYS A 475 -27.42 0.08 -21.74
C LYS A 475 -27.74 -1.40 -21.53
N GLU A 476 -27.02 -2.29 -22.20
CA GLU A 476 -27.24 -3.74 -22.13
C GLU A 476 -27.05 -4.30 -20.71
N ASP A 477 -26.17 -3.68 -19.92
CA ASP A 477 -25.86 -4.10 -18.55
C ASP A 477 -26.71 -3.35 -17.50
N ALA A 478 -27.06 -2.09 -17.77
CA ALA A 478 -27.79 -1.24 -16.81
C ALA A 478 -29.32 -1.37 -16.89
N GLU A 479 -29.89 -1.68 -18.06
CA GLU A 479 -31.33 -1.85 -18.24
C GLU A 479 -31.90 -3.06 -17.48
N PRO A 480 -31.23 -4.24 -17.47
CA PRO A 480 -31.66 -5.37 -16.65
C PRO A 480 -31.71 -5.04 -15.15
N LEU A 481 -30.71 -4.28 -14.65
CA LEU A 481 -30.67 -3.83 -13.26
C LEU A 481 -31.90 -2.96 -12.89
N ALA A 482 -32.32 -2.06 -13.78
CA ALA A 482 -33.51 -1.23 -13.60
C ALA A 482 -34.81 -2.05 -13.62
N ILE A 483 -34.87 -3.06 -14.49
CA ILE A 483 -36.04 -3.94 -14.63
C ILE A 483 -36.20 -4.80 -13.38
N ILE A 484 -35.13 -5.44 -12.92
CA ILE A 484 -35.20 -6.36 -11.79
C ILE A 484 -35.50 -5.63 -10.48
N THR A 485 -34.87 -4.47 -10.24
CA THR A 485 -35.17 -3.65 -9.05
C THR A 485 -36.63 -3.22 -9.03
N ARG A 486 -37.19 -2.79 -10.17
CA ARG A 486 -38.62 -2.48 -10.27
C ARG A 486 -39.51 -3.69 -9.98
N GLN A 487 -39.19 -4.85 -10.53
CA GLN A 487 -39.96 -6.08 -10.29
C GLN A 487 -39.96 -6.45 -8.81
N LEU A 488 -38.80 -6.40 -8.15
CA LEU A 488 -38.66 -6.66 -6.72
C LEU A 488 -39.50 -5.68 -5.87
N TYR A 489 -39.51 -4.39 -6.20
CA TYR A 489 -40.40 -3.42 -5.56
C TYR A 489 -41.89 -3.78 -5.74
N GLU A 490 -42.32 -4.21 -6.93
CA GLU A 490 -43.69 -4.63 -7.19
C GLU A 490 -44.06 -5.88 -6.37
N TYR A 491 -43.15 -6.85 -6.24
CA TYR A 491 -43.32 -8.02 -5.37
C TYR A 491 -43.47 -7.64 -3.89
N ALA A 492 -42.62 -6.76 -3.37
CA ALA A 492 -42.72 -6.29 -2.00
C ALA A 492 -44.04 -5.58 -1.71
N GLU A 493 -44.51 -4.71 -2.62
CA GLU A 493 -45.78 -4.00 -2.46
C GLU A 493 -47.02 -4.89 -2.55
N LEU A 494 -46.94 -6.00 -3.30
CA LEU A 494 -47.98 -7.03 -3.31
C LEU A 494 -47.98 -7.81 -2.01
N LEU A 495 -46.80 -8.23 -1.53
CA LEU A 495 -46.66 -9.04 -0.32
C LEU A 495 -47.10 -8.25 0.94
N LYS A 496 -46.79 -6.95 1.04
CA LYS A 496 -47.28 -6.06 2.12
C LYS A 496 -48.80 -5.99 2.24
N LYS A 497 -49.54 -6.18 1.14
CA LYS A 497 -51.01 -6.14 1.15
C LYS A 497 -51.62 -7.45 1.62
N GLU A 498 -50.81 -8.49 1.74
CA GLU A 498 -51.25 -9.80 2.20
C GLU A 498 -51.48 -9.78 3.72
N LYS A 499 -52.66 -10.23 4.16
CA LYS A 499 -53.05 -10.23 5.58
C LYS A 499 -52.83 -11.59 6.27
N LYS A 500 -52.40 -12.60 5.53
CA LYS A 500 -52.25 -13.99 6.00
C LYS A 500 -50.98 -14.58 5.39
N ASN A 501 -50.25 -15.39 6.15
CA ASN A 501 -49.08 -16.14 5.67
C ASN A 501 -49.50 -17.23 4.67
N ASP A 502 -49.79 -16.82 3.42
CA ASP A 502 -49.98 -17.72 2.30
C ASP A 502 -48.62 -18.30 1.89
N LYS A 503 -48.38 -19.54 2.31
CA LYS A 503 -47.11 -20.24 2.09
C LYS A 503 -46.67 -20.25 0.63
N LYS A 504 -47.62 -20.37 -0.32
CA LYS A 504 -47.28 -20.44 -1.75
C LYS A 504 -46.75 -19.09 -2.25
N LYS A 505 -47.38 -17.99 -1.82
CA LYS A 505 -46.94 -16.63 -2.18
C LYS A 505 -45.61 -16.28 -1.54
N ILE A 506 -45.39 -16.66 -0.28
CA ILE A 506 -44.11 -16.46 0.41
C ILE A 506 -42.99 -17.20 -0.34
N GLU A 507 -43.20 -18.47 -0.69
CA GLU A 507 -42.23 -19.27 -1.43
C GLU A 507 -41.95 -18.69 -2.84
N GLU A 508 -42.99 -18.27 -3.55
CA GLU A 508 -42.84 -17.59 -4.85
C GLU A 508 -42.06 -16.28 -4.73
N THR A 509 -42.29 -15.50 -3.66
CA THR A 509 -41.60 -14.23 -3.42
C THR A 509 -40.15 -14.44 -3.04
N MET A 510 -39.85 -15.41 -2.17
CA MET A 510 -38.49 -15.81 -1.80
C MET A 510 -37.68 -16.26 -3.02
N LYS A 511 -38.32 -17.03 -3.92
CA LYS A 511 -37.70 -17.44 -5.18
C LYS A 511 -37.46 -16.25 -6.13
N ALA A 512 -38.41 -15.31 -6.20
CA ALA A 512 -38.23 -14.10 -6.99
C ALA A 512 -37.10 -13.22 -6.45
N ALA A 513 -36.97 -13.11 -5.12
CA ALA A 513 -35.89 -12.39 -4.47
C ALA A 513 -34.51 -13.02 -4.78
N GLY A 514 -34.37 -14.35 -4.63
CA GLY A 514 -33.13 -15.05 -4.97
C GLY A 514 -32.75 -14.95 -6.45
N ASN A 515 -33.73 -15.00 -7.37
CA ASN A 515 -33.47 -14.73 -8.78
C ASN A 515 -33.05 -13.27 -9.00
N GLY A 516 -33.61 -12.33 -8.24
CA GLY A 516 -33.26 -10.93 -8.28
C GLY A 516 -31.83 -10.66 -7.83
N GLU A 517 -31.41 -11.27 -6.72
CA GLU A 517 -30.02 -11.23 -6.23
C GLU A 517 -29.03 -11.68 -7.31
N PHE A 518 -29.30 -12.82 -7.95
CA PHE A 518 -28.46 -13.35 -9.04
C PHE A 518 -28.34 -12.37 -10.21
N ILE A 519 -29.45 -11.82 -10.69
CA ILE A 519 -29.43 -10.86 -11.81
C ILE A 519 -28.71 -9.57 -11.41
N ILE A 520 -28.93 -9.08 -10.19
CA ILE A 520 -28.23 -7.90 -9.66
C ILE A 520 -26.72 -8.16 -9.62
N ALA A 521 -26.30 -9.34 -9.17
CA ALA A 521 -24.90 -9.74 -9.11
C ALA A 521 -24.23 -9.72 -10.49
N GLU A 522 -24.87 -10.33 -11.50
CA GLU A 522 -24.39 -10.32 -12.88
C GLU A 522 -24.31 -8.90 -13.43
N CYS A 523 -25.30 -8.04 -13.16
CA CYS A 523 -25.28 -6.65 -13.59
C CYS A 523 -24.11 -5.89 -12.95
N ILE A 524 -23.86 -6.06 -11.65
CA ILE A 524 -22.73 -5.44 -10.95
C ILE A 524 -21.40 -5.87 -11.57
N ALA A 525 -21.22 -7.15 -11.84
CA ALA A 525 -20.01 -7.68 -12.51
C ALA A 525 -19.82 -7.07 -13.90
N ASN A 526 -20.84 -7.12 -14.75
CA ASN A 526 -20.75 -6.61 -16.12
C ASN A 526 -20.52 -5.09 -16.16
N ILE A 527 -21.21 -4.33 -15.31
CA ILE A 527 -21.00 -2.88 -15.18
C ILE A 527 -19.57 -2.59 -14.72
N THR A 528 -19.06 -3.33 -13.74
CA THR A 528 -17.69 -3.18 -13.24
C THR A 528 -16.67 -3.45 -14.34
N ILE A 529 -16.84 -4.52 -15.12
CA ILE A 529 -15.97 -4.86 -16.26
C ILE A 529 -15.99 -3.75 -17.31
N GLY A 530 -17.18 -3.31 -17.74
CA GLY A 530 -17.27 -2.29 -18.80
C GLY A 530 -16.76 -0.91 -18.37
N LEU A 531 -16.82 -0.57 -17.08
CA LEU A 531 -16.24 0.67 -16.56
C LEU A 531 -14.71 0.65 -16.46
N LYS A 532 -14.05 -0.53 -16.47
CA LYS A 532 -12.57 -0.61 -16.53
C LYS A 532 -12.01 0.11 -17.77
N GLU A 533 -12.74 0.15 -18.89
CA GLU A 533 -12.33 0.85 -20.12
C GLU A 533 -12.56 2.37 -20.07
N VAL A 534 -13.46 2.84 -19.21
CA VAL A 534 -13.84 4.26 -19.03
C VAL A 534 -12.90 4.97 -18.05
N ARG A 535 -12.18 4.23 -17.19
CA ARG A 535 -11.11 4.76 -16.34
C ARG A 535 -10.18 5.62 -17.19
N PRO A 536 -9.88 6.87 -16.78
CA PRO A 536 -9.03 7.73 -17.59
C PRO A 536 -7.75 6.98 -17.94
N ARG A 537 -7.48 6.85 -19.24
CA ARG A 537 -6.20 6.39 -19.80
C ARG A 537 -5.07 7.34 -19.38
N ARG A 538 -4.70 7.34 -18.11
CA ARG A 538 -3.33 7.51 -17.68
C ARG A 538 -2.79 6.08 -17.62
N ASP A 539 -2.58 5.41 -18.75
CA ASP A 539 -1.20 5.09 -19.14
C ASP A 539 -0.98 4.57 -20.58
N GLU A 540 -2.02 4.51 -21.42
CA GLU A 540 -1.84 3.93 -22.77
C GLU A 540 -1.35 4.94 -23.83
N GLU A 541 -1.70 6.23 -23.74
CA GLU A 541 -1.24 7.23 -24.71
C GLU A 541 0.23 7.66 -24.50
N GLY A 542 0.76 7.54 -23.27
CA GLY A 542 2.18 7.72 -22.99
C GLY A 542 3.04 6.60 -23.59
N ARG A 543 2.51 5.36 -23.67
CA ARG A 543 3.21 4.20 -24.24
C ARG A 543 3.21 4.19 -25.77
N ARG A 544 2.13 4.63 -26.44
CA ARG A 544 2.11 4.70 -27.92
C ARG A 544 2.93 5.86 -28.51
N ARG A 545 3.12 6.98 -27.79
CA ARG A 545 3.96 8.09 -28.29
C ARG A 545 5.48 7.87 -28.12
N LYS A 546 5.92 6.99 -27.20
CA LYS A 546 7.34 6.64 -27.06
C LYS A 546 7.80 5.50 -28.00
N GLY A 547 6.87 4.79 -28.66
CA GLY A 547 7.17 3.76 -29.67
C GLY A 547 7.28 4.25 -31.12
N ARG A 548 7.17 5.55 -31.39
CA ARG A 548 7.30 6.13 -32.75
C ARG A 548 8.36 7.23 -32.91
N LYS A 549 9.25 7.39 -31.91
CA LYS A 549 10.52 8.11 -32.08
C LYS A 549 11.65 7.33 -31.40
N LYS A 550 12.02 6.21 -32.01
CA LYS A 550 13.42 5.84 -32.30
C LYS A 550 13.42 4.67 -33.27
#